data_AF-A0A2N2VUP4-F1
#
_entry.id   AF-A0A2N2VUP4-F1
#
_cell.length_a   1.000
_cell.length_b   1.000
_cell.length_c   1.000
_cell.angle_alpha   90.00
_cell.angle_beta   90.00
_cell.angle_gamma   90.00
#
_symmetry.space_group_name_H-M   'P 1'
#
loop_
_entity.id
_entity.type
_entity.pdbx_description
1 polymer ?
#
loop_
_entity_poly.entity_id
_entity_poly.type
_entity_poly.pdbx_seq_one_letter_code
_entity_poly.pdbx_strand_id
1 'polypeptide(L)'
;MIIIGITGTLGAGKGTIVDFLVREMGFIHYSVRGFISEEIVKRSMVVNRDSMVLVANDLRSKHSPSYIVDCLYGEALSTGENCIIESIRTPGEIISLRGKGRFYL
;
A
#
# COMPACT_ATOMS: atom_id res chain seq x y z
N MET A 1 15.77 8.16 5.13
CA MET A 1 14.59 7.34 4.84
C MET A 1 13.37 7.83 5.61
N ILE A 2 12.34 8.17 4.84
CA ILE A 2 11.00 8.56 5.27
C ILE A 2 10.01 7.67 4.51
N ILE A 3 8.97 7.17 5.17
CA ILE A 3 7.88 6.44 4.52
C ILE A 3 6.61 7.29 4.63
N ILE A 4 6.02 7.63 3.48
CA ILE A 4 4.82 8.47 3.39
C ILE A 4 3.65 7.60 2.94
N GLY A 5 2.58 7.57 3.73
CA GLY A 5 1.30 7.05 3.32
C GLY A 5 0.56 8.07 2.46
N ILE A 6 -0.07 7.62 1.38
CA ILE A 6 -0.96 8.46 0.58
C ILE A 6 -2.34 7.82 0.51
N THR A 7 -3.33 8.56 1.01
CA THR A 7 -4.75 8.19 0.94
C THR A 7 -5.58 9.34 0.39
N GLY A 8 -6.85 9.09 0.08
CA GLY A 8 -7.75 10.06 -0.55
C GLY A 8 -8.78 9.40 -1.48
N THR A 9 -9.86 10.13 -1.76
CA THR A 9 -11.00 9.65 -2.56
C THR A 9 -10.64 9.52 -4.05
N LEU A 10 -11.55 8.91 -4.83
CA LEU A 10 -11.42 8.87 -6.29
C LEU A 10 -11.41 10.31 -6.84
N GLY A 11 -10.46 10.61 -7.73
CA GLY A 11 -10.32 11.97 -8.30
C GLY A 11 -9.58 12.98 -7.41
N ALA A 12 -9.12 12.60 -6.21
CA ALA A 12 -8.41 13.52 -5.30
C ALA A 12 -6.97 13.91 -5.72
N GLY A 13 -6.52 13.56 -6.93
CA GLY A 13 -5.16 13.89 -7.40
C GLY A 13 -4.02 13.06 -6.80
N LYS A 14 -4.29 11.98 -6.05
CA LYS A 14 -3.25 11.10 -5.45
C LYS A 14 -2.20 10.63 -6.46
N GLY A 15 -2.65 10.21 -7.64
CA GLY A 15 -1.74 9.73 -8.68
C GLY A 15 -0.74 10.82 -9.12
N THR A 16 -1.16 12.08 -9.15
CA THR A 16 -0.31 13.21 -9.51
C THR A 16 0.80 13.44 -8.49
N ILE A 17 0.49 13.43 -7.19
CA ILE A 17 1.51 13.62 -6.16
C ILE A 17 2.45 12.41 -6.05
N VAL A 18 1.93 11.19 -6.24
CA VAL A 18 2.76 9.98 -6.30
C VAL A 18 3.75 10.08 -7.47
N ASP A 19 3.27 10.42 -8.67
CA ASP A 19 4.10 10.54 -9.87
C ASP A 19 5.18 11.62 -9.69
N PHE A 20 4.83 12.77 -9.12
CA PHE A 20 5.79 13.83 -8.79
C PHE A 20 6.87 13.35 -7.81
N LEU A 21 6.49 12.74 -6.69
CA LEU A 21 7.44 12.27 -5.68
C LEU A 21 8.38 11.18 -6.23
N VAL A 22 7.87 10.31 -7.10
CA VAL A 22 8.69 9.28 -7.75
C VAL A 22 9.67 9.92 -8.73
N ARG A 23 9.19 10.76 -9.67
CA ARG A 23 10.02 11.29 -10.77
C ARG A 23 10.99 12.36 -10.32
N GLU A 24 10.53 13.30 -9.52
CA GLU A 24 11.30 14.50 -9.16
C GLU A 24 12.09 14.32 -7.87
N MET A 25 11.65 13.40 -6.99
CA MET A 25 12.25 13.21 -5.67
C MET A 25 12.80 11.79 -5.43
N GLY A 26 12.71 10.90 -6.41
CA GLY A 26 13.30 9.56 -6.34
C GLY A 26 12.66 8.65 -5.28
N PHE A 27 11.39 8.85 -4.95
CA PHE A 27 10.71 7.95 -4.01
C PHE A 27 10.42 6.59 -4.65
N ILE A 28 10.56 5.53 -3.88
CA ILE A 28 10.08 4.19 -4.26
C ILE A 28 8.59 4.08 -3.96
N HIS A 29 7.79 3.65 -4.92
CA HIS A 29 6.34 3.56 -4.79
C HIS A 29 5.86 2.13 -4.57
N TYR A 30 5.16 1.93 -3.45
CA TYR A 30 4.41 0.73 -3.12
C TYR A 30 2.92 1.04 -3.11
N SER A 31 2.10 0.21 -3.77
CA SER A 31 0.64 0.35 -3.75
C SER A 31 -0.01 -0.90 -3.18
N VAL A 32 -0.94 -0.70 -2.24
CA VAL A 32 -1.82 -1.77 -1.72
C VAL A 32 -2.56 -2.46 -2.88
N ARG A 33 -2.96 -1.69 -3.89
CA ARG A 33 -3.64 -2.24 -5.08
C ARG A 33 -2.69 -3.13 -5.90
N GLY A 34 -1.43 -2.73 -6.02
CA GLY A 34 -0.38 -3.51 -6.69
C GLY A 34 -0.16 -4.85 -5.99
N PHE A 35 0.04 -4.82 -4.67
CA PHE A 35 0.19 -6.02 -3.83
C PHE A 35 -0.95 -7.03 -4.03
N ILE A 36 -2.20 -6.57 -3.99
CA ILE A 36 -3.36 -7.46 -4.18
C ILE A 36 -3.39 -8.01 -5.61
N SER A 37 -3.00 -7.21 -6.61
CA SER A 37 -2.96 -7.66 -8.01
C SER A 37 -1.93 -8.79 -8.19
N GLU A 38 -0.76 -8.67 -7.57
CA GLU A 38 0.25 -9.73 -7.57
C GLU A 38 -0.25 -11.00 -6.89
N GLU A 39 -0.93 -10.86 -5.74
CA GLU A 39 -1.51 -12.01 -5.02
C GLU A 39 -2.61 -12.70 -5.83
N ILE A 40 -3.46 -11.94 -6.55
CA ILE A 40 -4.46 -12.50 -7.48
C ILE A 40 -3.79 -13.32 -8.57
N VAL A 41 -2.71 -12.80 -9.17
CA VAL A 41 -1.95 -13.52 -10.21
C VAL A 41 -1.28 -14.78 -9.63
N LYS A 42 -0.70 -14.70 -8.43
CA LYS A 42 -0.16 -15.88 -7.72
C LYS A 42 -1.20 -16.96 -7.50
N ARG A 43 -2.47 -16.58 -7.30
CA ARG A 43 -3.62 -17.50 -7.18
C ARG A 43 -4.20 -17.96 -8.51
N SER A 44 -3.59 -17.60 -9.64
CA SER A 44 -4.07 -17.92 -10.99
C SER A 44 -5.50 -17.41 -11.26
N MET A 45 -5.85 -16.26 -10.68
CA MET A 45 -7.14 -15.59 -10.87
C MET A 45 -7.02 -14.40 -11.84
N VAL A 46 -8.13 -13.98 -12.43
CA VAL A 46 -8.17 -12.78 -13.30
C VAL A 46 -8.25 -11.52 -12.44
N VAL A 47 -7.34 -10.57 -12.66
CA VAL A 47 -7.33 -9.27 -11.99
C VAL A 47 -8.52 -8.42 -12.47
N ASN A 48 -9.51 -8.26 -11.60
CA ASN A 48 -10.71 -7.45 -11.83
C ASN A 48 -11.26 -6.91 -10.49
N ARG A 49 -12.35 -6.16 -10.51
CA ARG A 49 -12.88 -5.53 -9.29
C ARG A 49 -13.29 -6.55 -8.22
N ASP A 50 -13.89 -7.67 -8.63
CA ASP A 50 -14.42 -8.66 -7.69
C ASP A 50 -13.30 -9.48 -7.04
N SER A 51 -12.31 -9.91 -7.83
CA SER A 51 -11.11 -10.59 -7.31
C SER A 51 -10.30 -9.69 -6.38
N MET A 52 -10.20 -8.39 -6.67
CA MET A 52 -9.55 -7.41 -5.79
C MET A 52 -10.22 -7.34 -4.41
N VAL A 53 -11.56 -7.29 -4.37
CA VAL A 53 -12.28 -7.27 -3.09
C VAL A 53 -12.15 -8.61 -2.37
N LEU A 54 -12.32 -9.71 -3.10
CA LEU A 54 -12.27 -11.07 -2.55
C LEU A 54 -10.91 -11.38 -1.94
N VAL A 55 -9.82 -11.16 -2.69
CA VAL A 55 -8.45 -11.45 -2.21
C VAL A 55 -8.05 -10.51 -1.09
N ALA A 56 -8.38 -9.21 -1.16
CA ALA A 56 -8.08 -8.29 -0.08
C ALA A 56 -8.77 -8.69 1.24
N ASN A 57 -10.04 -9.10 1.17
CA ASN A 57 -10.78 -9.54 2.35
C ASN A 57 -10.27 -10.88 2.87
N ASP A 58 -9.93 -11.82 1.99
CA ASP A 58 -9.32 -13.09 2.36
C ASP A 58 -8.02 -12.89 3.13
N LEU A 59 -7.09 -12.07 2.60
CA LEU A 59 -5.84 -11.72 3.28
C LEU A 59 -6.07 -11.10 4.65
N ARG A 60 -7.02 -10.15 4.76
CA ARG A 60 -7.35 -9.52 6.04
C ARG A 60 -7.94 -10.49 7.04
N SER A 61 -8.78 -11.42 6.59
CA SER A 61 -9.44 -12.42 7.44
C SER A 61 -8.45 -13.47 7.98
N LYS A 62 -7.47 -13.88 7.16
CA LYS A 62 -6.50 -14.92 7.50
C LYS A 62 -5.33 -14.40 8.34
N HIS A 63 -5.01 -13.12 8.21
CA HIS A 63 -3.88 -12.51 8.89
C HIS A 63 -4.35 -11.43 9.85
N SER A 64 -4.45 -10.20 9.37
CA SER A 64 -4.93 -9.05 10.13
C SER A 64 -5.46 -7.97 9.18
N PRO A 65 -6.28 -7.03 9.66
CA PRO A 65 -6.72 -5.88 8.86
C PRO A 65 -5.56 -5.07 8.25
N SER A 66 -4.39 -5.05 8.90
CA SER A 66 -3.20 -4.30 8.48
C SER A 66 -2.19 -5.12 7.67
N TYR A 67 -2.41 -6.42 7.47
CA TYR A 67 -1.42 -7.33 6.89
C TYR A 67 -0.71 -6.81 5.64
N ILE A 68 -1.49 -6.30 4.67
CA ILE A 68 -0.95 -5.83 3.39
C ILE A 68 -0.02 -4.63 3.60
N VAL A 69 -0.45 -3.61 4.35
CA VAL A 69 0.40 -2.44 4.61
C VAL A 69 1.60 -2.80 5.49
N ASP A 70 1.48 -3.85 6.31
CA ASP A 70 2.57 -4.32 7.14
C ASP A 70 3.68 -4.99 6.32
N CYS A 71 3.31 -5.78 5.31
CA CYS A 71 4.24 -6.32 4.33
C CYS A 71 4.94 -5.21 3.54
N LEU A 72 4.15 -4.29 2.97
CA LEU A 72 4.70 -3.16 2.20
C LEU A 72 5.63 -2.27 3.02
N TYR A 73 5.32 -2.06 4.30
CA TYR A 73 6.21 -1.33 5.21
C TYR A 73 7.53 -2.07 5.44
N GLY A 74 7.51 -3.40 5.57
CA GLY A 74 8.72 -4.21 5.65
C GLY A 74 9.58 -4.12 4.39
N GLU A 75 8.96 -4.19 3.22
CA GLU A 75 9.65 -4.00 1.93
C GLU A 75 10.27 -2.61 1.85
N ALA A 76 9.50 -1.56 2.15
CA ALA A 76 9.98 -0.18 2.17
C ALA A 76 11.19 0.01 3.10
N LEU A 77 11.15 -0.54 4.32
CA LEU A 77 12.27 -0.47 5.26
C LEU A 77 13.53 -1.15 4.72
N SER A 78 13.40 -2.23 3.97
CA SER A 78 14.55 -2.99 3.44
C SER A 78 15.34 -2.22 2.37
N THR A 79 14.71 -1.24 1.72
CA THR A 79 15.35 -0.42 0.68
C THR A 79 16.37 0.57 1.24
N GLY A 80 16.12 1.11 2.44
CA GLY A 80 16.86 2.26 2.96
C GLY A 80 16.55 3.61 2.27
N GLU A 81 15.64 3.63 1.30
CA GLU A 81 15.27 4.79 0.48
C GLU A 81 13.94 5.41 0.92
N ASN A 82 13.66 6.63 0.48
CA ASN A 82 12.37 7.24 0.77
C ASN A 82 11.26 6.53 -0.01
N CYS A 83 10.17 6.17 0.68
CA CYS A 83 9.14 5.32 0.12
C CYS A 83 7.74 5.92 0.27
N ILE A 84 6.86 5.53 -0.65
CA ILE A 84 5.43 5.84 -0.62
C ILE A 84 4.66 4.54 -0.44
N ILE A 85 3.68 4.53 0.46
CA ILE A 85 2.67 3.47 0.55
C ILE A 85 1.31 4.08 0.20
N GLU A 86 0.83 3.81 -1.01
CA GLU A 86 -0.42 4.34 -1.54
C GLU A 86 -1.60 3.37 -1.34
N SER A 87 -2.82 3.91 -1.36
CA SER A 87 -4.08 3.16 -1.30
C SER A 87 -4.40 2.57 0.08
N ILE A 88 -3.99 3.27 1.15
CA ILE A 88 -4.43 2.99 2.52
C ILE A 88 -5.90 3.39 2.67
N ARG A 89 -6.76 2.50 3.14
CA ARG A 89 -8.23 2.64 3.09
C ARG A 89 -8.95 2.33 4.40
N THR A 90 -8.29 1.71 5.38
CA THR A 90 -8.95 1.31 6.63
C THR A 90 -8.26 1.87 7.88
N PRO A 91 -9.00 2.14 8.97
CA PRO A 91 -8.39 2.57 10.23
C PRO A 91 -7.37 1.58 10.78
N GLY A 92 -7.61 0.27 10.62
CA GLY A 92 -6.70 -0.78 11.09
C GLY A 92 -5.30 -0.69 10.45
N GLU A 93 -5.24 -0.35 9.17
CA GLU A 93 -3.97 -0.11 8.46
C GLU A 93 -3.18 1.05 9.09
N ILE A 94 -3.85 2.18 9.40
CA ILE A 94 -3.19 3.35 10.00
C ILE A 94 -2.81 3.15 11.47
N ILE A 95 -3.63 2.45 12.24
CA ILE A 95 -3.29 2.11 13.63
C ILE A 95 -1.98 1.31 13.67
N SER A 96 -1.83 0.31 12.78
CA SER A 96 -0.59 -0.46 12.68
C SER A 96 0.59 0.40 12.24
N LEU A 97 0.45 1.15 11.13
CA LEU A 97 1.54 1.93 10.55
C LEU A 97 2.07 3.02 11.50
N ARG A 98 1.18 3.71 12.24
CA ARG A 98 1.59 4.71 13.23
C ARG A 98 2.37 4.10 14.40
N GLY A 99 2.06 2.86 14.77
CA GLY A 99 2.80 2.11 15.79
C GLY A 99 4.23 1.74 15.39
N LYS A 100 4.57 1.80 14.09
CA LYS A 100 5.87 1.38 13.55
C LYS A 100 6.93 2.47 13.50
N GLY A 101 6.58 3.71 13.86
CA GLY A 101 7.54 4.82 13.95
C GLY A 101 7.69 5.61 12.66
N ARG A 102 8.69 5.31 11.81
CA ARG A 102 9.15 6.14 10.66
C ARG A 102 8.14 6.26 9.50
N PHE A 103 6.90 6.60 9.79
CA PHE A 103 5.76 6.64 8.89
C PHE A 103 4.96 7.93 9.09
N TYR A 104 4.56 8.57 7.99
CA TYR A 104 3.78 9.81 7.99
C TYR A 104 2.58 9.65 7.05
N LEU A 105 1.38 10.09 7.47
CA LEU A 105 0.16 10.12 6.67
C LEU A 105 -0.52 11.47 6.84
#